data_AF-A0A1U7Y7E6-F1
#
_entry.id   AF-A0A1U7Y7E6-F1
#
_cell.length_a   1.000
_cell.length_b   1.000
_cell.length_c   1.000
_cell.angle_alpha   90.00
_cell.angle_beta   90.00
_cell.angle_gamma   90.00
#
_symmetry.space_group_name_H-M   'P 1'
#
loop_
_entity.id
_entity.type
_entity.pdbx_description
1 polymer ?
#
loop_
_entity_poly.entity_id
_entity_poly.type
_entity_poly.pdbx_seq_one_letter_code
_entity_poly.pdbx_strand_id
1 'polypeptide(L)'
;MNIDEAREMNIRVERKRHQSGDYFENIGGMLFKDGFLYKTVAMKSISTMNVQPSFDELEKFRQPGEGGDGDMASLSTLFANRKKGHFMKGDRVIVVKGDLKNLKGCVEKVEENTVHIRPSVKDLQVDSIPPSLNT
;
A
#
# COMPACT_ATOMS: atom_id res chain seq x y z
N MET A 1 7.79 8.71 18.08
CA MET A 1 8.49 9.68 18.92
C MET A 1 9.93 9.70 18.46
N ASN A 2 10.42 10.84 18.01
CA ASN A 2 11.81 10.94 17.59
C ASN A 2 12.73 11.02 18.83
N ILE A 3 13.95 10.52 18.72
CA ILE A 3 14.95 10.54 19.80
C ILE A 3 15.32 11.99 20.14
N ASP A 4 15.42 12.85 19.13
CA ASP A 4 15.77 14.26 19.32
C ASP A 4 14.67 15.00 20.09
N GLU A 5 13.40 14.77 19.73
CA GLU A 5 12.23 15.28 20.46
C GLU A 5 12.20 14.78 21.91
N ALA A 6 12.53 13.50 22.14
CA ALA A 6 12.55 12.95 23.49
C ALA A 6 13.62 13.61 24.37
N ARG A 7 14.80 13.88 23.80
CA ARG A 7 15.88 14.60 24.49
C ARG A 7 15.51 16.04 24.80
N GLU A 8 14.88 16.73 23.85
CA GLU A 8 14.43 18.11 24.03
C GLU A 8 13.37 18.23 25.14
N MET A 9 12.53 17.20 25.29
CA MET A 9 11.55 17.11 26.38
C MET A 9 12.12 16.57 27.70
N ASN A 10 13.45 16.50 27.86
CA ASN A 10 14.12 15.97 29.06
C ASN A 10 13.70 14.53 29.42
N ILE A 11 13.26 13.75 28.43
CA ILE A 11 12.94 12.34 28.62
C ILE A 11 14.22 11.54 28.52
N ARG A 12 14.48 10.68 29.51
CA ARG A 12 15.67 9.82 29.54
C ARG A 12 15.62 8.83 28.37
N VAL A 13 16.68 8.86 27.56
CA VAL A 13 16.91 7.93 26.45
C VAL A 13 18.09 7.02 26.80
N GLU A 14 17.87 5.72 26.88
CA GLU A 14 18.93 4.73 27.15
C GLU A 14 19.18 3.85 25.94
N ARG A 15 20.43 3.65 25.56
CA ARG A 15 20.76 2.68 24.50
C ARG A 15 20.82 1.27 25.09
N LYS A 16 20.01 0.34 24.57
CA LYS A 16 19.98 -1.07 24.98
C LYS A 16 20.39 -1.97 23.83
N ARG A 17 21.21 -2.98 24.13
CA ARG A 17 21.56 -4.05 23.19
C ARG A 17 20.54 -5.18 23.29
N HIS A 18 19.96 -5.56 22.16
CA HIS A 18 19.04 -6.68 22.06
C HIS A 18 19.79 -7.99 21.77
N GLN A 19 19.11 -9.12 21.96
CA GLN A 19 19.68 -10.46 21.75
C GLN A 19 20.10 -10.71 20.29
N SER A 20 19.44 -10.04 19.34
CA SER A 20 19.81 -10.06 17.91
C SER A 20 21.15 -9.37 17.61
N GLY A 21 21.76 -8.69 18.59
CA GLY A 21 22.95 -7.88 18.40
C GLY A 21 22.65 -6.41 18.03
N ASP A 22 21.40 -6.11 17.69
CA ASP A 22 20.93 -4.76 17.40
C ASP A 22 20.92 -3.86 18.64
N TYR A 23 21.01 -2.56 18.39
CA TYR A 23 20.82 -1.53 19.41
C TYR A 23 19.46 -0.88 19.24
N PHE A 24 18.83 -0.57 20.37
CA PHE A 24 17.55 0.11 20.46
C PHE A 24 17.65 1.27 21.44
N GLU A 25 16.88 2.31 21.20
CA GLU A 25 16.67 3.42 22.12
C GLU A 25 15.49 3.11 23.04
N ASN A 26 15.76 3.01 24.34
CA ASN A 26 14.74 2.85 25.36
C ASN A 26 14.30 4.23 25.87
N ILE A 27 13.02 4.53 25.67
CA ILE A 27 12.39 5.79 26.09
C ILE A 27 11.15 5.40 26.91
N GLY A 28 11.18 5.66 28.22
CA GLY A 28 10.06 5.32 29.11
C GLY A 28 9.67 3.83 29.09
N GLY A 29 10.65 2.92 28.89
CA GLY A 29 10.41 1.47 28.82
C GLY A 29 10.01 0.96 27.43
N MET A 30 9.75 1.82 26.46
CA MET A 30 9.48 1.45 25.07
C MET A 30 10.79 1.42 24.27
N LEU A 31 10.94 0.45 23.36
CA LEU A 31 12.11 0.32 22.50
C LEU A 31 11.82 0.93 21.13
N PHE A 32 12.69 1.82 20.69
CA PHE A 32 12.64 2.40 19.36
C PHE A 32 13.88 2.00 18.58
N LYS A 33 13.74 1.93 17.25
CA LYS A 33 14.85 1.79 16.29
C LYS A 33 14.36 2.31 14.93
N ASP A 34 15.20 3.09 14.25
CA ASP A 34 14.90 3.68 12.93
C ASP A 34 13.56 4.47 12.87
N GLY A 35 13.15 5.05 14.00
CA GLY A 35 11.88 5.78 14.13
C GLY A 35 10.64 4.90 14.39
N PHE A 36 10.80 3.57 14.44
CA PHE A 36 9.71 2.61 14.70
C PHE A 36 9.73 2.12 16.15
N LEU A 37 8.54 1.80 16.67
CA LEU A 37 8.36 1.17 17.99
C LEU A 37 8.50 -0.35 17.86
N TYR A 38 9.36 -0.93 18.68
CA TYR A 38 9.52 -2.37 18.86
C TYR A 38 8.95 -2.77 20.21
N LYS A 39 7.86 -3.54 20.19
CA LYS A 39 7.15 -3.94 21.40
C LYS A 39 6.57 -5.33 21.25
N THR A 40 6.87 -6.20 22.22
CA THR A 40 6.20 -7.49 22.35
C THR A 40 4.75 -7.29 22.78
N VAL A 41 3.83 -7.88 22.03
CA VAL A 41 2.40 -7.88 22.31
C VAL A 41 1.88 -9.31 22.27
N ALA A 42 0.75 -9.58 22.93
CA ALA A 42 0.14 -10.90 22.89
C ALA A 42 -0.49 -11.14 21.51
N MET A 43 -0.37 -12.35 20.96
CA MET A 43 -1.05 -12.70 19.69
C MET A 43 -2.56 -12.50 19.76
N LYS A 44 -3.15 -12.71 20.95
CA LYS A 44 -4.58 -12.49 21.20
C LYS A 44 -4.99 -11.00 21.17
N SER A 45 -4.04 -10.07 21.24
CA SER A 45 -4.31 -8.62 21.20
C SER A 45 -4.13 -8.00 19.82
N ILE A 46 -3.86 -8.79 18.78
CA ILE A 46 -3.69 -8.31 17.40
C ILE A 46 -4.69 -9.00 16.47
N SER A 47 -5.12 -8.29 15.43
CA SER A 47 -5.89 -8.88 14.33
C SER A 47 -4.93 -9.32 13.23
N THR A 48 -5.00 -10.59 12.84
CA THR A 48 -4.20 -11.16 11.75
C THR A 48 -5.02 -11.53 10.53
N MET A 49 -6.36 -11.54 10.64
CA MET A 49 -7.25 -11.98 9.58
C MET A 49 -7.67 -10.80 8.69
N ASN A 50 -7.57 -10.99 7.36
CA ASN A 50 -8.02 -10.04 6.33
C ASN A 50 -7.43 -8.63 6.47
N VAL A 51 -6.19 -8.53 6.97
CA VAL A 51 -5.48 -7.24 7.03
C VAL A 51 -5.14 -6.79 5.61
N GLN A 52 -5.65 -5.64 5.20
CA GLN A 52 -5.36 -5.02 3.91
C GLN A 52 -4.54 -3.75 4.16
N PRO A 53 -3.20 -3.77 4.01
CA PRO A 53 -2.38 -2.60 4.24
C PRO A 53 -2.70 -1.50 3.22
N SER A 54 -2.71 -0.27 3.68
CA SER A 54 -2.78 0.91 2.84
C SER A 54 -1.46 1.14 2.09
N PHE A 55 -1.50 1.98 1.06
CA PHE A 55 -0.29 2.38 0.33
C PHE A 55 0.74 3.04 1.27
N ASP A 56 0.29 3.90 2.18
CA ASP A 56 1.16 4.61 3.11
C ASP A 56 1.84 3.65 4.08
N GLU A 57 1.14 2.61 4.54
CA GLU A 57 1.73 1.57 5.39
C GLU A 57 2.74 0.73 4.61
N LEU A 58 2.40 0.32 3.38
CA LEU A 58 3.34 -0.39 2.52
C LEU A 58 4.62 0.40 2.27
N GLU A 59 4.53 1.73 2.13
CA GLU A 59 5.68 2.60 1.98
C GLU A 59 6.50 2.75 3.28
N LYS A 60 5.84 2.93 4.42
CA LYS A 60 6.49 3.05 5.73
C LYS A 60 7.22 1.79 6.14
N PHE A 61 6.69 0.61 5.80
CA PHE A 61 7.26 -0.68 6.19
C PHE A 61 8.04 -1.37 5.06
N ARG A 62 8.49 -0.63 4.04
CA ARG A 62 9.44 -1.17 3.05
C ARG A 62 10.75 -1.52 3.76
N GLN A 63 11.15 -2.78 3.72
CA GLN A 63 12.42 -3.21 4.31
C GLN A 63 13.60 -2.67 3.48
N PRO A 64 14.49 -1.84 4.06
CA PRO A 64 15.74 -1.49 3.42
C PRO A 64 16.79 -2.51 3.86
N GLY A 65 16.89 -3.64 3.16
CA GLY A 65 18.13 -4.42 3.15
C GLY A 65 18.23 -5.68 4.00
N GLU A 66 17.31 -6.64 3.84
CA GLU A 66 17.67 -8.05 4.05
C GLU A 66 17.51 -8.83 2.74
N GLY A 67 18.65 -9.21 2.18
CA GLY A 67 18.73 -10.07 1.00
C GLY A 67 18.11 -11.42 1.30
N GLY A 68 17.05 -11.76 0.58
CA GLY A 68 16.30 -12.99 0.78
C GLY A 68 15.10 -13.05 -0.15
N ASP A 69 15.41 -13.11 -1.44
CA ASP A 69 14.63 -13.68 -2.55
C ASP A 69 13.22 -14.20 -2.22
N GLY A 70 12.19 -13.55 -2.79
CA GLY A 70 10.82 -14.04 -2.74
C GLY A 70 9.77 -12.99 -3.10
N ASP A 71 9.61 -11.96 -2.27
CA ASP A 71 8.45 -11.04 -2.38
C ASP A 71 8.81 -9.60 -2.82
N MET A 72 10.10 -9.25 -2.84
CA MET A 72 10.61 -7.92 -3.21
C MET A 72 10.37 -7.58 -4.69
N ALA A 73 10.42 -8.57 -5.58
CA ALA A 73 10.23 -8.38 -7.01
C ALA A 73 8.78 -8.01 -7.38
N SER A 74 7.81 -8.55 -6.63
CA SER A 74 6.38 -8.33 -6.88
C SER A 74 5.95 -6.89 -6.58
N LEU A 75 6.46 -6.30 -5.50
CA LEU A 75 6.14 -4.91 -5.15
C LEU A 75 6.97 -3.91 -5.97
N SER A 76 8.27 -4.18 -6.17
CA SER A 76 9.13 -3.29 -6.96
C SER A 76 8.65 -3.15 -8.41
N THR A 77 8.13 -4.22 -9.02
CA THR A 77 7.52 -4.18 -10.35
C THR A 77 6.20 -3.38 -10.38
N LEU A 78 5.41 -3.41 -9.29
CA LEU A 78 4.19 -2.61 -9.14
C LEU A 78 4.45 -1.11 -8.84
N PHE A 79 5.64 -0.76 -8.33
CA PHE A 79 6.02 0.60 -7.98
C PHE A 79 6.91 1.28 -9.02
N ALA A 80 7.83 0.56 -9.68
CA ALA A 80 8.73 1.12 -10.70
C ALA A 80 7.98 1.70 -11.92
N ASN A 81 6.75 1.21 -12.19
CA ASN A 81 5.93 1.71 -13.29
C ASN A 81 4.97 2.86 -12.91
N ARG A 82 4.87 3.26 -11.64
CA ARG A 82 3.96 4.34 -11.23
C ARG A 82 4.67 5.69 -11.22
N LYS A 83 5.03 6.15 -12.42
CA LYS A 83 5.02 7.60 -12.67
C LYS A 83 3.59 8.07 -12.37
N LYS A 84 3.48 9.16 -11.62
CA LYS A 84 2.22 9.83 -11.24
C LYS A 84 1.30 9.92 -12.47
N GLY A 85 0.27 9.06 -12.55
CA GLY A 85 -0.70 9.05 -13.64
C GLY A 85 -0.70 7.85 -14.60
N HIS A 86 0.13 6.81 -14.42
CA HIS A 86 0.00 5.59 -15.22
C HIS A 86 -0.91 4.55 -14.54
N PHE A 87 -2.07 4.29 -15.15
CA PHE A 87 -2.97 3.22 -14.74
C PHE A 87 -2.38 1.87 -15.14
N MET A 88 -2.63 0.83 -14.34
CA MET A 88 -2.27 -0.54 -14.66
C MET A 88 -3.49 -1.45 -14.59
N LYS A 89 -3.45 -2.56 -15.35
CA LYS A 89 -4.48 -3.59 -15.27
C LYS A 89 -4.67 -4.03 -13.81
N GLY A 90 -5.91 -4.02 -13.35
CA GLY A 90 -6.28 -4.36 -11.97
C GLY A 90 -6.47 -3.15 -11.05
N ASP A 91 -6.06 -1.94 -11.46
CA ASP A 91 -6.27 -0.74 -10.64
C ASP A 91 -7.76 -0.44 -10.47
N ARG A 92 -8.15 -0.11 -9.23
CA ARG A 92 -9.51 0.36 -8.91
C ARG A 92 -9.60 1.85 -9.19
N VAL A 93 -10.58 2.23 -10.01
CA VAL A 93 -10.75 3.60 -10.48
C VAL A 93 -12.17 4.08 -10.28
N ILE A 94 -12.32 5.41 -10.15
CA ILE A 94 -13.61 6.09 -10.08
C ILE A 94 -13.62 7.25 -11.08
N VAL A 95 -14.71 7.38 -11.81
CA VAL A 95 -14.90 8.48 -12.75
C VAL A 95 -15.18 9.77 -11.97
N VAL A 96 -14.35 10.79 -12.15
CA VAL A 96 -14.46 12.06 -11.41
C VAL A 96 -15.26 13.15 -12.12
N LYS A 97 -15.41 13.05 -13.45
CA LYS A 97 -16.10 14.03 -14.32
C LYS A 97 -16.76 13.34 -15.52
N GLY A 98 -17.81 13.97 -16.07
CA GLY A 98 -18.62 13.45 -17.17
C GLY A 98 -19.91 12.77 -16.69
N ASP A 99 -20.67 12.20 -17.62
CA ASP A 99 -22.00 11.64 -17.36
C ASP A 99 -21.97 10.38 -16.48
N LEU A 100 -20.85 9.64 -16.54
CA LEU A 100 -20.61 8.45 -15.72
C LEU A 100 -19.90 8.75 -14.40
N LYS A 101 -19.97 9.99 -13.89
CA LYS A 101 -19.32 10.38 -12.62
C LYS A 101 -19.75 9.46 -11.47
N ASN A 102 -18.80 9.14 -10.59
CA ASN A 102 -18.90 8.20 -9.48
C ASN A 102 -19.04 6.72 -9.88
N LEU A 103 -18.99 6.39 -11.18
CA LEU A 103 -18.88 5.00 -11.62
C LEU A 103 -17.54 4.42 -11.15
N LYS A 104 -17.61 3.29 -10.44
CA LYS A 104 -16.44 2.54 -10.00
C LYS A 104 -16.18 1.36 -10.93
N GLY A 105 -14.92 1.06 -11.16
CA GLY A 105 -14.52 -0.08 -11.96
C GLY A 105 -13.07 -0.50 -11.73
N CYS A 106 -12.65 -1.52 -12.45
CA CYS A 106 -11.28 -1.98 -12.48
C CYS A 106 -10.69 -1.80 -13.88
N VAL A 107 -9.45 -1.36 -13.97
CA VAL A 107 -8.75 -1.24 -15.26
C VAL A 107 -8.54 -2.62 -15.85
N GLU A 108 -9.04 -2.82 -17.07
CA GLU A 108 -8.94 -4.08 -17.80
C GLU A 108 -7.77 -4.06 -18.79
N LYS A 109 -7.60 -2.94 -19.49
CA LYS A 109 -6.56 -2.74 -20.50
C LYS A 109 -6.17 -1.26 -20.54
N VAL A 110 -4.89 -1.00 -20.84
CA VAL A 110 -4.37 0.35 -21.10
C VAL A 110 -3.76 0.33 -22.49
N GLU A 111 -4.22 1.23 -23.36
CA GLU A 111 -3.71 1.42 -24.71
C GLU A 111 -3.26 2.87 -24.85
N GLU A 112 -1.96 3.13 -25.00
CA GLU A 112 -1.35 4.46 -25.18
C GLU A 112 -2.00 5.58 -24.34
N ASN A 113 -3.07 6.21 -24.83
CA ASN A 113 -3.79 7.33 -24.19
C ASN A 113 -5.19 6.97 -23.62
N THR A 114 -5.68 5.74 -23.82
CA THR A 114 -7.01 5.28 -23.42
C THR A 114 -6.92 4.15 -22.40
N VAL A 115 -7.73 4.25 -21.35
CA VAL A 115 -7.85 3.22 -20.30
C VAL A 115 -9.21 2.57 -20.39
N HIS A 116 -9.23 1.26 -20.67
CA HIS A 116 -10.45 0.46 -20.66
C HIS A 116 -10.75 0.03 -19.23
N ILE A 117 -11.93 0.39 -18.75
CA ILE A 117 -12.37 0.14 -17.38
C ILE A 117 -13.57 -0.78 -17.44
N ARG A 118 -13.51 -1.89 -16.71
CA ARG A 118 -14.66 -2.76 -16.49
C ARG A 118 -15.52 -2.18 -15.36
N PRO A 119 -16.76 -1.75 -15.61
CA PRO A 119 -17.63 -1.22 -14.57
C PRO A 119 -17.97 -2.30 -13.53
N SER A 120 -18.03 -1.92 -12.25
CA SER A 120 -18.42 -2.83 -11.17
C SER A 120 -19.94 -2.86 -10.92
N VAL A 121 -20.73 -2.15 -11.74
CA VAL A 121 -22.20 -2.12 -11.65
C VAL A 121 -22.79 -3.29 -12.40
N LYS A 122 -23.81 -3.95 -11.83
CA LYS A 122 -24.41 -5.17 -12.38
C LYS A 122 -25.41 -4.91 -13.52
N ASP A 123 -25.79 -3.66 -13.76
CA ASP A 123 -26.93 -3.29 -14.62
C ASP A 123 -26.55 -2.59 -15.94
N LEU A 124 -25.27 -2.46 -16.28
CA LEU A 124 -24.85 -1.98 -17.61
C LEU A 124 -24.72 -3.17 -18.57
N GLN A 125 -25.86 -3.72 -19.00
CA GLN A 125 -25.87 -4.60 -20.16
C GLN A 125 -25.71 -3.73 -21.41
N VAL A 126 -24.60 -3.90 -22.12
CA VAL A 126 -24.46 -3.34 -23.46
C VAL A 126 -25.41 -4.14 -24.34
N ASP A 127 -26.54 -3.53 -24.71
CA ASP A 127 -27.40 -4.07 -25.75
C ASP A 127 -26.56 -4.25 -27.00
N SER A 128 -26.25 -5.51 -27.30
CA SER A 128 -25.49 -5.88 -28.47
C SER A 128 -26.36 -5.52 -29.66
N ILE A 129 -26.04 -4.43 -30.37
CA ILE A 129 -26.72 -4.06 -31.60
C ILE A 129 -26.57 -5.26 -32.54
N PRO A 130 -27.66 -5.93 -32.97
CA PRO A 130 -27.54 -7.06 -33.86
C PRO A 130 -26.92 -6.60 -35.18
N PRO A 131 -26.00 -7.38 -35.78
CA PRO A 131 -25.40 -7.02 -37.05
C PRO A 131 -26.51 -6.88 -38.09
N SER A 132 -26.65 -5.68 -38.65
CA SER A 132 -27.60 -5.39 -39.72
C SER A 132 -27.33 -6.32 -40.90
N LEU A 133 -28.37 -7.03 -41.37
CA LEU A 133 -28.34 -7.79 -42.62
C LEU A 133 -28.01 -6.82 -43.76
N ASN A 134 -26.90 -7.07 -44.46
CA ASN A 134 -26.67 -6.50 -45.78
C ASN A 134 -27.58 -7.23 -46.79
N THR A 135 -28.43 -6.48 -47.48
CA THR A 135 -29.10 -6.89 -48.72
C THR A 135 -28.29 -6.35 -49.90
#